data_AF-A0AAV5DFJ4-F1
#
_entry.id   AF-A0AAV5DFJ4-F1
#
_cell.length_a   1.000
_cell.length_b   1.000
_cell.length_c   1.000
_cell.angle_alpha   90.00
_cell.angle_beta   90.00
_cell.angle_gamma   90.00
#
_symmetry.space_group_name_H-M   'P 1'
#
loop_
_entity.id
_entity.type
_entity.pdbx_description
1 polymer ?
#
loop_
_entity_poly.entity_id
_entity_poly.type
_entity_poly.pdbx_seq_one_letter_code
_entity_poly.pdbx_strand_id
1 'polypeptide(L)'
;MQKLLESRSLSCIFQVPVSCSAIDAFKLLDRMIQATRVVYMDELELYFAGDDDIGPFSARNELESLNLLFKIMNSLLPTCNAVAKDVLQRLQDEIVVRLTAVGKTDDAQMIVQTQNHDAEDSLLKWGEHHGVRTKLQIAFILLYAPPGLSFGIDALATLEGTLLFDEIMQAKQVSPHILNYGRVDEATKSLKFPLCRPCNAGEQCFLSYGKHPGSHLITFYGFLPRGDNPYDVIPLDLDISANQEDGMDQSVTTSQTVHMVRGTWLSRSVRFSTYGLPQRLLSHLRAVLGCDFDESTTEADLMENDRVVLETLVSIFHPMLEALHELDDCDRENASWDVKLALDYKDLQRRIIGSIVTSCTSALEKF
;
A
#
# COMPACT_ATOMS: atom_id res chain seq x y z
N MET A 1 3.43 -3.72 -17.68
CA MET A 1 3.37 -2.25 -17.83
C MET A 1 3.04 -1.79 -19.25
N GLN A 2 3.79 -2.15 -20.30
CA GLN A 2 3.52 -1.68 -21.67
C GLN A 2 2.08 -1.96 -22.16
N LYS A 3 1.59 -3.19 -21.98
CA LYS A 3 0.18 -3.55 -22.28
C LYS A 3 -0.86 -2.68 -21.53
N LEU A 4 -0.53 -2.23 -20.33
CA LEU A 4 -1.42 -1.38 -19.51
C LEU A 4 -1.44 0.07 -20.00
N LEU A 5 -0.31 0.59 -20.49
CA LEU A 5 -0.26 1.90 -21.16
C LEU A 5 -1.06 1.88 -22.47
N GLU A 6 -0.89 0.82 -23.27
CA GLU A 6 -1.57 0.65 -24.56
C GLU A 6 -3.09 0.53 -24.38
N SER A 7 -3.57 -0.32 -23.46
CA SER A 7 -5.00 -0.46 -23.16
C SER A 7 -5.63 0.86 -22.68
N ARG A 8 -4.88 1.73 -22.01
CA ARG A 8 -5.35 3.04 -21.54
C ARG A 8 -5.11 4.18 -22.54
N SER A 9 -4.64 3.88 -23.76
CA SER A 9 -4.32 4.89 -24.78
C SER A 9 -3.35 5.98 -24.27
N LEU A 10 -2.41 5.59 -23.40
CA LEU A 10 -1.40 6.48 -22.83
C LEU A 10 -0.08 6.39 -23.61
N SER A 11 0.57 7.53 -23.79
CA SER A 11 1.90 7.66 -24.37
C SER A 11 2.91 8.03 -23.29
N CYS A 12 4.16 7.59 -23.42
CA CYS A 12 5.28 8.10 -22.60
C CYS A 12 6.01 9.27 -23.27
N ILE A 13 5.61 9.64 -24.48
CA ILE A 13 6.17 10.75 -25.25
C ILE A 13 5.09 11.83 -25.37
N PHE A 14 5.41 13.02 -24.89
CA PHE A 14 4.51 14.18 -24.88
C PHE A 14 5.16 15.34 -25.61
N GLN A 15 4.38 16.00 -26.48
CA GLN A 15 4.76 17.26 -27.09
C GLN A 15 4.21 18.41 -26.25
N VAL A 16 5.10 19.20 -25.66
CA VAL A 16 4.72 20.40 -24.93
C VAL A 16 4.61 21.56 -25.93
N PRO A 17 3.43 22.18 -26.09
CA PRO A 17 3.27 23.30 -27.00
C PRO A 17 4.08 24.51 -26.50
N VAL A 18 4.66 25.26 -27.44
CA VAL A 18 5.45 26.46 -27.13
C VAL A 18 4.57 27.57 -26.52
N SER A 19 3.28 27.57 -26.83
CA SER A 19 2.28 28.46 -26.23
C SER A 19 0.92 27.75 -26.20
N CYS A 20 0.23 27.81 -25.07
CA CYS A 20 -1.14 27.31 -24.92
C CYS A 20 -1.86 28.00 -23.75
N SER A 21 -3.17 27.79 -23.65
CA SER A 21 -3.94 28.23 -22.48
C SER A 21 -3.53 27.45 -21.22
N ALA A 22 -3.77 28.02 -20.04
CA ALA A 22 -3.54 27.30 -18.78
C ALA A 22 -4.37 26.00 -18.69
N ILE A 23 -5.59 26.01 -19.21
CA ILE A 23 -6.48 24.85 -19.24
C ILE A 23 -5.86 23.72 -20.07
N ASP A 24 -5.30 24.04 -21.25
CA ASP A 24 -4.70 23.04 -22.13
C ASP A 24 -3.37 22.52 -21.55
N ALA A 25 -2.59 23.39 -20.90
CA ALA A 25 -1.39 22.98 -20.17
C ALA A 25 -1.73 21.99 -19.05
N PHE A 26 -2.76 22.26 -18.25
CA PHE A 26 -3.15 21.38 -17.15
C PHE A 26 -3.75 20.06 -17.64
N LYS A 27 -4.53 20.06 -18.74
CA LYS A 27 -4.97 18.82 -19.38
C LYS A 27 -3.79 17.97 -19.87
N LEU A 28 -2.76 18.61 -20.43
CA LEU A 28 -1.52 17.92 -20.82
C LEU A 28 -0.83 17.34 -19.58
N LEU A 29 -0.71 18.11 -18.50
CA LEU A 29 -0.12 17.66 -17.24
C LEU A 29 -0.87 16.45 -16.67
N ASP A 30 -2.20 16.45 -16.68
CA ASP A 30 -3.00 15.33 -16.19
C ASP A 30 -2.71 14.05 -16.99
N ARG A 31 -2.54 14.14 -18.31
CA ARG A 31 -2.14 12.99 -19.14
C ARG A 31 -0.72 12.51 -18.83
N MET A 32 0.21 13.44 -18.60
CA MET A 32 1.57 13.11 -18.19
C MET A 32 1.59 12.40 -16.84
N ILE A 33 0.81 12.90 -15.87
CA ILE A 33 0.65 12.31 -14.54
C ILE A 33 0.10 10.90 -14.65
N GLN A 34 -0.99 10.70 -15.40
CA GLN A 34 -1.58 9.37 -15.62
C GLN A 34 -0.58 8.37 -16.21
N ALA A 35 0.21 8.77 -17.21
CA ALA A 35 1.24 7.91 -17.78
C ALA A 35 2.33 7.59 -16.75
N THR A 36 2.81 8.58 -15.99
CA THR A 36 3.84 8.35 -14.96
C THR A 36 3.34 7.47 -13.82
N ARG A 37 2.07 7.58 -13.42
CA ARG A 37 1.46 6.71 -12.40
C ARG A 37 1.51 5.26 -12.82
N VAL A 38 1.20 4.95 -14.07
CA VAL A 38 1.28 3.58 -14.62
C VAL A 38 2.73 3.07 -14.64
N VAL A 39 3.70 3.93 -14.96
CA VAL A 39 5.12 3.57 -14.97
C VAL A 39 5.66 3.26 -13.56
N TYR A 40 5.15 3.94 -12.53
CA TYR A 40 5.59 3.76 -11.14
C TYR A 40 4.74 2.77 -10.34
N MET A 41 3.82 2.05 -10.98
CA MET A 41 3.06 1.01 -10.29
C MET A 41 3.98 -0.07 -9.74
N ASP A 42 3.76 -0.46 -8.50
CA ASP A 42 4.34 -1.68 -7.94
C ASP A 42 3.44 -2.90 -8.10
N GLU A 43 3.91 -4.05 -7.61
CA GLU A 43 3.19 -5.32 -7.75
C GLU A 43 1.80 -5.28 -7.10
N LEU A 44 1.69 -4.68 -5.92
CA LEU A 44 0.41 -4.55 -5.23
C LEU A 44 -0.51 -3.59 -5.98
N GLU A 45 0.01 -2.44 -6.41
CA GLU A 45 -0.76 -1.50 -7.23
C GLU A 45 -1.24 -2.15 -8.53
N LEU A 46 -0.42 -2.98 -9.19
CA LEU A 46 -0.79 -3.73 -10.40
C LEU A 46 -1.85 -4.81 -10.12
N TYR A 47 -1.81 -5.41 -8.95
CA TYR A 47 -2.78 -6.43 -8.55
C TYR A 47 -4.15 -5.83 -8.22
N PHE A 48 -4.17 -4.69 -7.51
CA PHE A 48 -5.39 -4.05 -7.02
C PHE A 48 -5.96 -2.97 -7.95
N ALA A 49 -5.20 -2.46 -8.92
CA ALA A 49 -5.71 -1.45 -9.84
C ALA A 49 -6.82 -2.04 -10.73
N GLY A 50 -7.97 -1.36 -10.76
CA GLY A 50 -9.02 -1.65 -11.73
C GLY A 50 -8.60 -1.21 -13.13
N ASP A 51 -9.22 -1.81 -14.16
CA ASP A 51 -8.90 -1.51 -15.56
C ASP A 51 -9.04 -0.01 -15.89
N ASP A 52 -10.10 0.61 -15.37
CA ASP A 52 -10.43 2.03 -15.55
C ASP A 52 -9.81 2.98 -14.49
N ASP A 53 -9.02 2.47 -13.54
CA ASP A 53 -8.45 3.31 -12.46
C ASP A 53 -7.28 4.16 -12.94
N ILE A 54 -7.42 5.48 -12.91
CA ILE A 54 -6.40 6.46 -13.34
C ILE A 54 -5.45 6.90 -12.20
N GLY A 55 -5.63 6.34 -10.99
CA GLY A 55 -4.83 6.65 -9.83
C GLY A 55 -5.15 8.02 -9.19
N PRO A 56 -4.31 8.50 -8.25
CA PRO A 56 -3.11 7.83 -7.77
C PRO A 56 -3.41 6.49 -7.10
N PHE A 57 -2.52 5.51 -7.27
CA PHE A 57 -2.74 4.16 -6.72
C PHE A 57 -2.31 4.05 -5.24
N SER A 58 -1.38 4.91 -4.83
CA SER A 58 -0.95 5.13 -3.45
C SER A 58 -0.34 6.53 -3.32
N ALA A 59 -0.12 7.00 -2.09
CA ALA A 59 0.63 8.23 -1.84
C ALA A 59 2.06 8.14 -2.41
N ARG A 60 2.71 6.97 -2.30
CA ARG A 60 4.04 6.72 -2.87
C ARG A 60 4.01 6.84 -4.40
N ASN A 61 3.03 6.23 -5.05
CA ASN A 61 2.88 6.30 -6.51
C ASN A 61 2.69 7.74 -6.98
N GLU A 62 1.88 8.53 -6.27
CA GLU A 62 1.68 9.94 -6.59
C GLU A 62 2.98 10.74 -6.43
N LEU A 63 3.67 10.57 -5.30
CA LEU A 63 4.91 11.28 -5.02
C LEU A 63 6.00 10.96 -6.05
N GLU A 64 6.19 9.69 -6.40
CA GLU A 64 7.20 9.29 -7.37
C GLU A 64 6.87 9.80 -8.79
N SER A 65 5.60 9.72 -9.18
CA SER A 65 5.10 10.22 -10.46
C SER A 65 5.33 11.72 -10.62
N LEU A 66 4.88 12.51 -9.62
CA LEU A 66 5.05 13.95 -9.61
C LEU A 66 6.52 14.36 -9.50
N ASN A 67 7.33 13.66 -8.71
CA ASN A 67 8.75 13.96 -8.57
C ASN A 67 9.53 13.69 -9.86
N LEU A 68 9.18 12.64 -10.63
CA LEU A 68 9.76 12.43 -11.95
C LEU A 68 9.45 13.61 -12.87
N LEU A 69 8.18 14.01 -12.95
CA LEU A 69 7.76 15.14 -13.78
C LEU A 69 8.44 16.44 -13.34
N PHE A 70 8.53 16.69 -12.03
CA PHE A 70 9.24 17.83 -11.48
C PHE A 70 10.71 17.87 -11.90
N LYS A 71 11.41 16.73 -11.83
CA LYS A 71 12.81 16.62 -12.27
C LYS A 71 12.97 16.89 -13.77
N ILE A 72 12.05 16.38 -14.60
CA ILE A 72 12.03 16.63 -16.04
C ILE A 72 11.79 18.12 -16.32
N MET A 73 10.82 18.76 -15.66
CA MET A 73 10.56 20.20 -15.85
C MET A 73 11.78 21.04 -15.46
N ASN A 74 12.41 20.72 -14.34
CA ASN A 74 13.64 21.39 -13.89
C ASN A 74 14.82 21.24 -14.83
N SER A 75 14.93 20.12 -15.56
CA SER A 75 16.00 19.94 -16.54
C SER A 75 15.71 20.69 -17.86
N LEU A 76 14.44 20.86 -18.22
CA LEU A 76 14.02 21.54 -19.45
C LEU A 76 13.98 23.08 -19.32
N LEU A 77 13.59 23.61 -18.16
CA LEU A 77 13.45 25.04 -17.89
C LEU A 77 14.70 25.88 -18.24
N PRO A 78 15.94 25.47 -17.91
CA PRO A 78 17.14 26.23 -18.25
C PRO A 78 17.42 26.30 -19.75
N THR A 79 16.95 25.31 -20.52
CA THR A 79 17.26 25.16 -21.96
C THR A 79 16.16 25.68 -22.89
N CYS A 80 15.01 26.04 -22.34
CA CYS A 80 13.85 26.44 -23.15
C CYS A 80 13.94 27.89 -23.65
N ASN A 81 13.28 28.17 -24.77
CA ASN A 81 13.14 29.54 -25.28
C ASN A 81 12.15 30.35 -24.42
N ALA A 82 12.21 31.68 -24.52
CA ALA A 82 11.41 32.58 -23.67
C ALA A 82 9.89 32.33 -23.78
N VAL A 83 9.39 31.89 -24.93
CA VAL A 83 7.96 31.66 -25.16
C VAL A 83 7.49 30.36 -24.49
N ALA A 84 8.26 29.27 -24.63
CA ALA A 84 7.99 27.99 -23.99
C ALA A 84 8.16 28.03 -22.46
N LYS A 85 8.99 28.96 -21.96
CA LYS A 85 9.27 29.10 -20.53
C LYS A 85 8.02 29.31 -19.70
N ASP A 86 7.09 30.12 -20.18
CA ASP A 86 5.84 30.42 -19.46
C ASP A 86 4.93 29.19 -19.32
N VAL A 87 4.92 28.30 -20.32
CA VAL A 87 4.14 27.04 -20.25
C VAL A 87 4.81 26.07 -19.29
N LEU A 88 6.13 25.87 -19.42
CA LEU A 88 6.89 24.97 -18.55
C LEU A 88 6.86 25.41 -17.08
N GLN A 89 6.94 26.71 -16.81
CA GLN A 89 6.85 27.25 -15.45
C GLN A 89 5.47 26.96 -14.84
N ARG A 90 4.38 27.20 -15.60
CA ARG A 90 3.02 26.87 -15.14
C ARG A 90 2.84 25.39 -14.82
N LEU A 91 3.39 24.50 -15.65
CA LEU A 91 3.37 23.06 -15.38
C LEU A 91 4.15 22.71 -14.10
N GLN A 92 5.33 23.30 -13.93
CA GLN A 92 6.15 23.11 -12.73
C GLN A 92 5.43 23.58 -11.46
N ASP A 93 4.84 24.78 -11.49
CA ASP A 93 4.14 25.37 -10.35
C ASP A 93 2.96 24.47 -9.92
N GLU A 94 2.18 23.97 -10.87
CA GLU A 94 1.09 23.04 -10.61
C GLU A 94 1.59 21.69 -10.05
N ILE A 95 2.71 21.16 -10.53
CA ILE A 95 3.33 19.95 -9.96
C ILE A 95 3.72 20.19 -8.49
N VAL A 96 4.29 21.37 -8.16
CA VAL A 96 4.68 21.72 -6.79
C VAL A 96 3.45 21.83 -5.88
N VAL A 97 2.36 22.44 -6.37
CA VAL A 97 1.08 22.49 -5.65
C VAL A 97 0.59 21.08 -5.32
N ARG A 98 0.56 20.18 -6.30
CA ARG A 98 0.12 18.79 -6.10
C ARG A 98 1.03 18.02 -5.16
N LEU A 99 2.36 18.13 -5.30
CA LEU A 99 3.33 17.52 -4.38
C LEU A 99 3.12 17.97 -2.93
N THR A 100 2.79 19.24 -2.74
CA THR A 100 2.56 19.82 -1.42
C THR A 100 1.23 19.37 -0.81
N ALA A 101 0.28 18.92 -1.63
CA ALA A 101 -0.99 18.38 -1.18
C ALA A 101 -0.91 16.90 -0.78
N VAL A 102 0.08 16.15 -1.28
CA VAL A 102 0.20 14.72 -0.94
C VAL A 102 0.55 14.54 0.54
N GLY A 103 -0.27 13.77 1.25
CA GLY A 103 -0.02 13.42 2.66
C GLY A 103 -0.41 14.48 3.69
N LYS A 104 -1.12 15.56 3.28
CA LYS A 104 -1.69 16.56 4.21
C LYS A 104 -3.04 16.18 4.82
N THR A 105 -3.53 14.96 4.57
CA THR A 105 -4.89 14.55 4.98
C THR A 105 -5.00 14.07 6.42
N ASP A 106 -3.89 13.86 7.14
CA ASP A 106 -3.88 13.46 8.55
C ASP A 106 -3.16 14.52 9.40
N ASP A 107 -3.92 15.51 9.89
CA ASP A 107 -3.50 16.46 10.94
C ASP A 107 -3.51 15.82 12.34
N ALA A 108 -3.64 14.49 12.44
CA ALA A 108 -3.53 13.78 13.69
C ALA A 108 -2.10 13.92 14.22
N GLN A 109 -1.90 14.85 15.14
CA GLN A 109 -0.69 15.02 15.92
C GLN A 109 -0.20 13.64 16.37
N MET A 110 0.92 13.20 15.79
CA MET A 110 1.67 12.12 16.38
C MET A 110 2.10 12.58 17.77
N ILE A 111 1.39 12.11 18.79
CA ILE A 111 1.93 12.05 20.15
C ILE A 111 3.14 11.12 20.05
N VAL A 112 4.31 11.71 19.82
CA VAL A 112 5.59 11.11 20.17
C VAL A 112 5.47 10.81 21.65
N GLN A 113 5.45 9.54 22.04
CA GLN A 113 5.77 9.19 23.41
C GLN A 113 7.27 9.44 23.54
N THR A 114 7.63 10.71 23.78
CA THR A 114 8.97 11.10 24.18
C THR A 114 9.20 10.51 25.55
N GLN A 115 9.73 9.29 25.61
CA GLN A 115 10.47 8.92 26.80
C GLN A 115 11.71 9.79 26.85
N ASN A 116 12.06 10.23 28.07
CA ASN A 116 13.12 11.18 28.31
C ASN A 116 14.48 10.56 27.94
N HIS A 117 15.17 11.07 26.91
CA HIS A 117 16.39 10.46 26.37
C HIS A 117 17.60 11.41 26.45
N ASP A 118 18.23 11.48 27.62
CA ASP A 118 19.51 12.18 27.84
C ASP A 118 20.63 11.76 26.87
N ALA A 119 20.54 10.54 26.31
CA ALA A 119 21.49 10.01 25.34
C ALA A 119 21.35 10.62 23.94
N GLU A 120 20.13 10.92 23.49
CA GLU A 120 19.86 11.55 22.19
C GLU A 120 20.36 13.00 22.18
N ASP A 121 20.11 13.70 23.28
CA ASP A 121 20.60 15.04 23.54
C ASP A 121 22.14 15.09 23.53
N SER A 122 22.79 14.06 24.07
CA SER A 122 24.24 13.91 24.06
C SER A 122 24.81 13.61 22.67
N LEU A 123 24.11 12.81 21.87
CA LEU A 123 24.53 12.46 20.50
C LEU A 123 24.36 13.65 19.54
N LEU A 124 23.27 14.42 19.68
CA LEU A 124 23.04 15.66 18.95
C LEU A 124 24.13 16.70 19.28
N LYS A 125 24.42 16.90 20.57
CA LYS A 125 25.50 17.79 21.03
C LYS A 125 26.88 17.34 20.52
N TRP A 126 27.14 16.03 20.49
CA TRP A 126 28.37 15.49 19.91
C TRP A 126 28.46 15.74 18.40
N GLY A 127 27.37 15.52 17.66
CA GLY A 127 27.29 15.78 16.22
C GLY A 127 27.48 17.26 15.88
N GLU A 128 26.85 18.16 16.63
CA GLU A 128 27.04 19.61 16.49
C GLU A 128 28.49 20.03 16.74
N HIS A 129 29.14 19.44 17.75
CA HIS A 129 30.56 19.69 18.05
C HIS A 129 31.50 19.24 16.92
N HIS A 130 31.08 18.28 16.10
CA HIS A 130 31.82 17.79 14.93
C HIS A 130 31.34 18.39 13.60
N GLY A 131 30.50 19.44 13.66
CA GLY A 131 30.07 20.20 12.48
C GLY A 131 28.86 19.62 11.74
N VAL A 132 28.20 18.60 12.29
CA VAL A 132 26.93 18.06 11.75
C VAL A 132 25.80 19.03 12.09
N ARG A 133 25.10 19.52 11.08
CA ARG A 133 23.88 20.34 11.24
C ARG A 133 22.68 19.52 10.78
N THR A 134 21.94 18.94 11.72
CA THR A 134 20.69 18.24 11.43
C THR A 134 19.51 19.00 12.04
N LYS A 135 18.46 19.24 11.25
CA LYS A 135 17.14 19.67 11.74
C LYS A 135 16.19 18.49 11.95
N LEU A 136 16.62 17.27 11.61
CA LEU A 136 15.87 16.08 11.96
C LEU A 136 16.07 15.82 13.45
N GLN A 137 14.98 15.92 14.21
CA GLN A 137 14.84 15.09 15.39
C GLN A 137 14.83 13.64 14.89
N ILE A 138 15.96 12.96 15.05
CA ILE A 138 16.03 11.53 14.81
C ILE A 138 15.23 10.92 15.96
N ALA A 139 14.00 10.49 15.69
CA ALA A 139 13.37 9.51 16.56
C ALA A 139 14.22 8.26 16.46
N PHE A 140 15.05 8.01 17.48
CA PHE A 140 15.79 6.77 17.56
C PHE A 140 14.76 5.71 17.97
N ILE A 141 14.25 4.95 16.99
CA ILE A 141 13.81 3.60 17.34
C ILE A 141 15.12 2.90 17.68
N LEU A 142 15.40 2.77 18.97
CA LEU A 142 16.40 1.86 19.47
C LEU A 142 16.09 0.50 18.85
N LEU A 143 16.80 0.17 17.77
CA LEU A 143 17.12 -1.21 17.43
C LEU A 143 18.10 -1.72 18.49
N TYR A 144 17.68 -1.74 19.75
CA TYR A 144 17.69 -3.04 20.38
C TYR A 144 16.67 -3.81 19.53
N ALA A 145 17.14 -4.50 18.49
CA ALA A 145 16.73 -5.87 18.47
C ALA A 145 17.37 -6.40 19.77
N PRO A 146 16.59 -6.63 20.86
CA PRO A 146 17.06 -7.67 21.74
C PRO A 146 17.32 -8.87 20.81
N PRO A 147 18.28 -9.75 21.12
CA PRO A 147 18.28 -11.05 20.47
C PRO A 147 16.85 -11.63 20.57
N GLY A 148 16.09 -11.56 19.47
CA GLY A 148 14.64 -11.74 19.43
C GLY A 148 13.83 -10.48 19.76
N LEU A 149 13.05 -9.99 18.79
CA LEU A 149 11.75 -9.39 19.08
C LEU A 149 10.90 -10.52 19.69
N SER A 150 11.06 -10.78 20.98
CA SER A 150 10.43 -11.92 21.65
C SER A 150 9.04 -11.49 22.13
N PHE A 151 8.03 -11.78 21.32
CA PHE A 151 6.66 -11.76 21.80
C PHE A 151 6.55 -12.67 23.02
N GLY A 152 6.07 -12.12 24.15
CA GLY A 152 5.74 -12.93 25.32
C GLY A 152 4.65 -13.94 24.99
N ILE A 153 4.48 -14.96 25.84
CA ILE A 153 3.47 -16.02 25.64
C ILE A 153 2.06 -15.40 25.51
N ASP A 154 1.77 -14.36 26.29
CA ASP A 154 0.47 -13.67 26.25
C ASP A 154 0.24 -12.95 24.91
N ALA A 155 1.30 -12.36 24.34
CA ALA A 155 1.24 -11.69 23.05
C ALA A 155 1.16 -12.71 21.89
N LEU A 156 1.83 -13.86 22.01
CA LEU A 156 1.66 -14.98 21.07
C LEU A 156 0.26 -15.58 21.11
N ALA A 157 -0.32 -15.77 22.31
CA ALA A 157 -1.70 -16.21 22.46
C ALA A 157 -2.69 -15.18 21.89
N THR A 158 -2.40 -13.89 22.06
CA THR A 158 -3.19 -12.81 21.44
C THR A 158 -3.19 -12.92 19.91
N LEU A 159 -2.02 -13.20 19.31
CA LEU A 159 -1.85 -13.33 17.87
C LEU A 159 -2.41 -14.65 17.30
N GLU A 160 -2.84 -15.60 18.12
CA GLU A 160 -3.41 -16.86 17.63
C GLU A 160 -4.54 -16.61 16.63
N GLY A 161 -4.50 -17.35 15.52
CA GLY A 161 -5.43 -17.19 14.38
C GLY A 161 -5.06 -16.07 13.41
N THR A 162 -3.97 -15.32 13.64
CA THR A 162 -3.49 -14.28 12.73
C THR A 162 -2.33 -14.74 11.86
N LEU A 163 -2.21 -14.21 10.64
CA LEU A 163 -1.05 -14.44 9.76
C LEU A 163 0.30 -14.13 10.42
N LEU A 164 0.35 -13.11 11.28
CA LEU A 164 1.58 -12.75 11.99
C LEU A 164 2.02 -13.84 12.96
N PHE A 165 1.08 -14.57 13.57
CA PHE A 165 1.43 -15.73 14.40
C PHE A 165 2.15 -16.80 13.58
N ASP A 166 1.61 -17.14 12.41
CA ASP A 166 2.22 -18.10 11.50
C ASP A 166 3.60 -17.62 11.02
N GLU A 167 3.70 -16.35 10.61
CA GLU A 167 4.97 -15.72 10.24
C GLU A 167 5.99 -15.79 11.38
N ILE A 168 5.62 -15.46 12.63
CA ILE A 168 6.53 -15.52 13.79
C ILE A 168 6.93 -16.96 14.10
N MET A 169 6.00 -17.92 14.01
CA MET A 169 6.31 -19.34 14.24
C MET A 169 7.29 -19.88 13.19
N GLN A 170 7.16 -19.45 11.94
CA GLN A 170 8.10 -19.78 10.85
C GLN A 170 9.41 -18.99 10.95
N ALA A 171 9.37 -17.73 11.42
CA ALA A 171 10.50 -16.82 11.47
C ALA A 171 11.54 -17.15 12.55
N LYS A 172 11.25 -18.07 13.48
CA LYS A 172 12.22 -18.58 14.49
C LYS A 172 13.53 -19.12 13.88
N GLN A 173 13.65 -19.20 12.55
CA GLN A 173 14.83 -19.68 11.84
C GLN A 173 15.55 -18.65 10.95
N VAL A 174 15.16 -17.36 10.94
CA VAL A 174 15.74 -16.39 9.99
C VAL A 174 16.46 -15.23 10.70
N SER A 175 17.72 -15.04 10.31
CA SER A 175 18.63 -13.99 10.80
C SER A 175 18.11 -12.58 10.46
N PRO A 176 18.48 -11.53 11.21
CA PRO A 176 18.03 -10.17 10.91
C PRO A 176 18.41 -9.76 9.49
N HIS A 177 17.39 -9.59 8.65
CA HIS A 177 17.54 -9.14 7.27
C HIS A 177 17.37 -7.63 7.21
N ILE A 178 18.48 -6.90 7.15
CA ILE A 178 18.47 -5.47 6.83
C ILE A 178 18.46 -5.36 5.30
N LEU A 179 17.29 -5.16 4.69
CA LEU A 179 17.14 -5.28 3.23
C LEU A 179 17.36 -3.97 2.47
N ASN A 180 17.18 -2.80 3.09
CA ASN A 180 17.26 -1.51 2.39
C ASN A 180 17.99 -0.44 3.20
N TYR A 181 19.27 -0.22 2.92
CA TYR A 181 19.90 1.08 3.18
C TYR A 181 19.75 1.97 1.96
N GLY A 182 19.73 3.29 2.18
CA GLY A 182 19.96 4.24 1.09
C GLY A 182 21.21 3.85 0.30
N ARG A 183 21.19 4.00 -1.02
CA ARG A 183 22.39 3.76 -1.82
C ARG A 183 23.42 4.83 -1.49
N VAL A 184 24.65 4.44 -1.17
CA VAL A 184 25.75 5.39 -1.01
C VAL A 184 25.99 6.07 -2.36
N ASP A 185 25.86 7.39 -2.35
CA ASP A 185 26.23 8.21 -3.49
C ASP A 185 27.75 8.15 -3.66
N GLU A 186 28.20 7.49 -4.74
CA GLU A 186 29.61 7.20 -4.96
C GLU A 186 30.48 8.46 -5.07
N ALA A 187 29.93 9.55 -5.62
CA ALA A 187 30.68 10.79 -5.84
C ALA A 187 30.91 11.56 -4.53
N THR A 188 29.89 11.61 -3.67
CA THR A 188 29.93 12.35 -2.40
C THR A 188 30.23 11.47 -1.19
N LYS A 189 30.28 10.15 -1.39
CA LYS A 189 30.44 9.14 -0.33
C LYS A 189 29.44 9.32 0.81
N SER A 190 28.19 9.67 0.47
CA SER A 190 27.14 10.00 1.45
C SER A 190 25.84 9.25 1.17
N LEU A 191 25.04 9.05 2.22
CA LEU A 191 23.65 8.62 2.08
C LEU A 191 22.78 9.85 1.87
N LYS A 192 22.05 9.89 0.75
CA LYS A 192 21.14 10.98 0.42
C LYS A 192 19.70 10.51 0.58
N PHE A 193 18.98 11.15 1.51
CA PHE A 193 17.56 10.94 1.72
C PHE A 193 16.81 12.14 1.12
N PRO A 194 16.33 12.05 -0.12
CA PRO A 194 15.53 13.12 -0.69
C PRO A 194 14.22 13.22 0.09
N LEU A 195 13.79 14.45 0.38
CA LEU A 195 12.46 14.68 0.92
C LEU A 195 11.41 14.21 -0.09
N CYS A 196 10.47 13.38 0.37
CA CYS A 196 9.39 12.91 -0.49
C CYS A 196 8.36 14.02 -0.77
N ARG A 197 8.23 15.00 0.11
CA ARG A 197 7.40 16.21 -0.04
C ARG A 197 8.12 17.45 0.52
N PRO A 198 7.71 18.67 0.16
CA PRO A 198 8.14 19.87 0.88
C PRO A 198 7.77 19.78 2.37
N CYS A 199 8.68 20.20 3.24
CA CYS A 199 8.48 20.27 4.70
C CYS A 199 8.73 21.70 5.19
N ASN A 200 7.82 22.24 6.01
CA ASN A 200 8.01 23.55 6.62
C ASN A 200 8.97 23.49 7.81
N ALA A 201 9.54 24.64 8.18
CA ALA A 201 10.37 24.71 9.39
C ALA A 201 9.52 24.39 10.63
N GLY A 202 9.97 23.42 11.43
CA GLY A 202 9.27 22.94 12.63
C GLY A 202 8.35 21.73 12.38
N GLU A 203 8.14 21.32 11.13
CA GLU A 203 7.44 20.06 10.83
C GLU A 203 8.36 18.84 11.02
N GLN A 204 7.77 17.73 11.46
CA GLN A 204 8.45 16.44 11.50
C GLN A 204 8.70 15.93 10.07
N CYS A 205 9.93 15.51 9.81
CA CYS A 205 10.31 14.84 8.58
C CYS A 205 10.18 13.32 8.75
N PHE A 206 9.48 12.67 7.83
CA PHE A 206 9.30 11.22 7.84
C PHE A 206 10.14 10.56 6.74
N LEU A 207 10.62 9.35 7.02
CA LEU A 207 11.23 8.46 6.04
C LEU A 207 10.29 7.28 5.81
N SER A 208 10.12 6.89 4.54
CA SER A 208 9.42 5.65 4.23
C SER A 208 10.34 4.46 4.52
N TYR A 209 9.83 3.49 5.27
CA TYR A 209 10.54 2.24 5.57
C TYR A 209 10.51 1.27 4.38
N GLY A 210 9.67 1.53 3.38
CA GLY A 210 9.49 0.68 2.22
C GLY A 210 8.04 0.20 2.08
N LYS A 211 7.86 -0.78 1.20
CA LYS A 211 6.55 -1.34 0.82
C LYS A 211 6.25 -2.56 1.68
N HIS A 212 6.15 -2.35 2.98
CA HIS A 212 6.06 -3.43 3.95
C HIS A 212 4.64 -3.51 4.54
N PRO A 213 4.03 -4.71 4.59
CA PRO A 213 2.79 -4.90 5.33
C PRO A 213 3.04 -4.74 6.83
N GLY A 214 1.96 -4.53 7.59
CA GLY A 214 1.99 -4.42 9.04
C GLY A 214 2.65 -5.62 9.72
N SER A 215 2.48 -6.83 9.20
CA SER A 215 3.13 -8.04 9.75
C SER A 215 4.66 -7.94 9.70
N HIS A 216 5.20 -7.48 8.57
CA HIS A 216 6.63 -7.24 8.40
C HIS A 216 7.12 -6.10 9.31
N LEU A 217 6.38 -5.00 9.39
CA LEU A 217 6.76 -3.86 10.23
C LEU A 217 6.79 -4.23 11.71
N ILE A 218 5.83 -5.03 12.16
CA ILE A 218 5.81 -5.54 13.53
C ILE A 218 6.97 -6.51 13.76
N THR A 219 7.15 -7.50 12.88
CA THR A 219 8.15 -8.56 13.05
C THR A 219 9.57 -8.02 13.10
N PHE A 220 9.91 -7.08 12.22
CA PHE A 220 11.30 -6.62 12.04
C PHE A 220 11.59 -5.26 12.66
N TYR A 221 10.56 -4.45 12.89
CA TYR A 221 10.74 -3.08 13.39
C TYR A 221 9.96 -2.77 14.67
N GLY A 222 9.08 -3.68 15.14
CA GLY A 222 8.40 -3.56 16.42
C GLY A 222 7.35 -2.46 16.49
N PHE A 223 6.75 -2.07 15.36
CA PHE A 223 5.67 -1.09 15.33
C PHE A 223 4.65 -1.38 14.23
N LEU A 224 3.43 -0.86 14.43
CA LEU A 224 2.39 -0.78 13.41
C LEU A 224 2.17 0.70 13.06
N PRO A 225 2.14 1.10 11.77
CA PRO A 225 1.87 2.47 11.39
C PRO A 225 0.50 2.94 11.91
N ARG A 226 0.41 4.22 12.29
CA ARG A 226 -0.89 4.85 12.54
C ARG A 226 -1.56 5.14 11.20
N GLY A 227 -2.87 4.92 11.13
CA GLY A 227 -3.66 5.08 9.91
C GLY A 227 -3.64 3.84 9.02
N ASP A 228 -4.09 4.01 7.78
CA ASP A 228 -4.21 2.89 6.84
C ASP A 228 -2.93 2.71 6.04
N ASN A 229 -2.25 1.58 6.22
CA ASN A 229 -1.09 1.23 5.41
C ASN A 229 -1.56 0.58 4.09
N PRO A 230 -1.27 1.16 2.91
CA PRO A 230 -1.75 0.65 1.62
C PRO A 230 -1.14 -0.71 1.23
N TYR A 231 -0.10 -1.15 1.97
CA TYR A 231 0.60 -2.41 1.78
C TYR A 231 0.07 -3.54 2.67
N ASP A 232 -0.89 -3.28 3.54
CA ASP A 232 -1.53 -4.32 4.34
C ASP A 232 -2.41 -5.20 3.44
N VAL A 233 -2.06 -6.48 3.37
CA VAL A 233 -2.76 -7.49 2.60
C VAL A 233 -2.88 -8.79 3.40
N ILE A 234 -3.93 -9.55 3.11
CA ILE A 234 -4.11 -10.93 3.56
C ILE A 234 -3.96 -11.82 2.33
N PRO A 235 -2.90 -12.65 2.24
CA PRO A 235 -2.80 -13.65 1.19
C PRO A 235 -3.89 -14.72 1.37
N LEU A 236 -4.41 -15.19 0.26
CA LEU A 236 -5.38 -16.28 0.19
C LEU A 236 -4.80 -17.38 -0.67
N ASP A 237 -4.73 -18.57 -0.09
CA ASP A 237 -4.44 -19.78 -0.83
C ASP A 237 -5.76 -20.47 -1.15
N LEU A 238 -6.15 -20.44 -2.42
CA LEU A 238 -7.42 -21.00 -2.89
C LEU A 238 -7.14 -22.31 -3.62
N ASP A 239 -7.11 -23.42 -2.87
CA ASP A 239 -7.04 -24.77 -3.42
C ASP A 239 -8.42 -25.19 -3.93
N ILE A 240 -8.86 -24.60 -5.03
CA ILE A 240 -10.12 -25.01 -5.63
C ILE A 240 -9.83 -26.12 -6.63
N SER A 241 -9.86 -27.36 -6.13
CA SER A 241 -9.86 -28.53 -7.00
C SER A 241 -11.11 -28.46 -7.88
N ALA A 242 -10.91 -28.24 -9.19
CA ALA A 242 -11.96 -28.52 -10.15
C ALA A 242 -12.28 -30.01 -10.03
N ASN A 243 -13.39 -30.34 -9.37
CA ASN A 243 -13.93 -31.69 -9.36
C ASN A 243 -14.39 -31.99 -10.80
N GLN A 244 -13.47 -32.41 -11.66
CA GLN A 244 -13.82 -33.13 -12.87
C GLN A 244 -14.27 -34.52 -12.43
N GLU A 245 -15.56 -34.66 -12.16
CA GLU A 245 -16.23 -35.94 -12.38
C GLU A 245 -16.24 -36.20 -13.89
N ASP A 246 -15.11 -36.61 -14.45
CA ASP A 246 -15.09 -37.55 -15.56
C ASP A 246 -13.67 -38.07 -15.78
N GLY A 247 -13.54 -39.39 -15.72
CA GLY A 247 -12.26 -40.06 -15.84
C GLY A 247 -11.68 -39.93 -17.25
N MET A 248 -10.63 -39.12 -17.39
CA MET A 248 -9.46 -39.52 -18.17
C MET A 248 -8.25 -38.66 -17.78
N ASP A 249 -7.13 -39.33 -17.49
CA ASP A 249 -5.82 -38.76 -17.17
C ASP A 249 -5.46 -37.52 -18.01
N GLN A 250 -5.56 -36.34 -17.41
CA GLN A 250 -4.74 -35.19 -17.80
C GLN A 250 -4.13 -34.59 -16.55
N SER A 251 -2.79 -34.54 -16.56
CA SER A 251 -1.93 -33.95 -15.54
C SER A 251 -2.47 -32.58 -15.10
N VAL A 252 -3.22 -32.55 -13.99
CA VAL A 252 -3.72 -31.33 -13.35
C VAL A 252 -2.51 -30.62 -12.77
N THR A 253 -1.94 -29.69 -13.52
CA THR A 253 -1.07 -28.67 -12.94
C THR A 253 -1.95 -27.76 -12.11
N THR A 254 -2.13 -28.08 -10.82
CA THR A 254 -2.64 -27.14 -9.81
C THR A 254 -1.64 -25.98 -9.73
N SER A 255 -1.83 -24.97 -10.58
CA SER A 255 -1.11 -23.72 -10.41
C SER A 255 -1.74 -23.06 -9.20
N GLN A 256 -1.16 -23.31 -8.03
CA GLN A 256 -1.56 -22.69 -6.77
C GLN A 256 -1.43 -21.17 -6.95
N THR A 257 -2.54 -20.49 -7.22
CA THR A 257 -2.55 -19.04 -7.42
C THR A 257 -2.80 -18.37 -6.08
N VAL A 258 -1.73 -17.81 -5.50
CA VAL A 258 -1.85 -17.00 -4.28
C VAL A 258 -2.57 -15.71 -4.64
N HIS A 259 -3.78 -15.55 -4.12
CA HIS A 259 -4.54 -14.31 -4.21
C HIS A 259 -4.23 -13.42 -3.01
N MET A 260 -4.60 -12.15 -3.09
CA MET A 260 -4.44 -11.19 -1.99
C MET A 260 -5.73 -10.41 -1.83
N VAL A 261 -6.09 -10.10 -0.59
CA VAL A 261 -7.16 -9.13 -0.29
C VAL A 261 -6.63 -8.06 0.64
N ARG A 262 -7.33 -6.93 0.70
CA ARG A 262 -7.04 -5.82 1.61
C ARG A 262 -8.34 -5.15 2.03
N GLY A 263 -8.25 -4.20 2.96
CA GLY A 263 -9.41 -3.46 3.42
C GLY A 263 -10.18 -2.80 2.28
N THR A 264 -11.51 -3.01 2.22
CA THR A 264 -12.35 -2.50 1.12
C THR A 264 -12.42 -0.97 1.10
N TRP A 265 -12.09 -0.31 2.22
CA TRP A 265 -11.95 1.14 2.32
C TRP A 265 -10.80 1.71 1.48
N LEU A 266 -9.83 0.88 1.08
CA LEU A 266 -8.77 1.26 0.14
C LEU A 266 -9.22 1.12 -1.33
N SER A 267 -10.39 0.55 -1.59
CA SER A 267 -10.91 0.46 -2.95
C SER A 267 -11.40 1.82 -3.42
N ARG A 268 -10.99 2.19 -4.63
CA ARG A 268 -11.39 3.44 -5.29
C ARG A 268 -12.43 3.22 -6.39
N SER A 269 -12.84 1.97 -6.63
CA SER A 269 -13.83 1.65 -7.64
C SER A 269 -15.20 2.18 -7.22
N VAL A 270 -15.64 3.25 -7.88
CA VAL A 270 -17.01 3.78 -7.75
C VAL A 270 -18.03 2.83 -8.38
N ARG A 271 -17.59 1.88 -9.21
CA ARG A 271 -18.46 0.87 -9.81
C ARG A 271 -18.73 -0.25 -8.82
N PHE A 272 -20.00 -0.56 -8.64
CA PHE A 272 -20.51 -1.62 -7.77
C PHE A 272 -20.00 -3.02 -8.13
N SER A 273 -19.38 -3.21 -9.30
CA SER A 273 -19.05 -4.53 -9.87
C SER A 273 -17.91 -5.28 -9.20
N THR A 274 -17.12 -4.64 -8.35
CA THR A 274 -15.98 -5.29 -7.67
C THR A 274 -16.16 -5.44 -6.18
N TYR A 275 -17.20 -4.84 -5.57
CA TYR A 275 -17.48 -4.99 -4.13
C TYR A 275 -16.28 -4.64 -3.21
N GLY A 276 -15.38 -3.77 -3.68
CA GLY A 276 -14.15 -3.42 -2.95
C GLY A 276 -13.04 -4.48 -3.02
N LEU A 277 -13.22 -5.54 -3.81
CA LEU A 277 -12.31 -6.66 -3.98
C LEU A 277 -11.52 -6.58 -5.30
N PRO A 278 -10.39 -7.30 -5.39
CA PRO A 278 -9.54 -7.28 -6.58
C PRO A 278 -10.22 -7.99 -7.76
N GLN A 279 -10.21 -7.36 -8.94
CA GLN A 279 -10.78 -7.95 -10.15
C GLN A 279 -10.16 -9.32 -10.47
N ARG A 280 -8.85 -9.48 -10.24
CA ARG A 280 -8.15 -10.75 -10.46
C ARG A 280 -8.70 -11.89 -9.60
N LEU A 281 -9.03 -11.61 -8.33
CA LEU A 281 -9.66 -12.58 -7.44
C LEU A 281 -11.07 -12.93 -7.93
N LEU A 282 -11.88 -11.92 -8.26
CA LEU A 282 -13.25 -12.14 -8.72
C LEU A 282 -13.29 -12.90 -10.04
N SER A 283 -12.42 -12.58 -11.00
CA SER A 283 -12.30 -13.32 -12.26
C SER A 283 -11.86 -14.77 -12.05
N HIS A 284 -10.95 -15.02 -11.11
CA HIS A 284 -10.55 -16.39 -10.78
C HIS A 284 -11.72 -17.18 -10.16
N LEU A 285 -12.42 -16.60 -9.18
CA LEU A 285 -13.58 -17.24 -8.57
C LEU A 285 -14.70 -17.50 -9.58
N ARG A 286 -14.97 -16.55 -10.48
CA ARG A 286 -15.95 -16.75 -11.56
C ARG A 286 -15.58 -17.93 -12.45
N ALA A 287 -14.34 -17.99 -12.92
CA ALA A 287 -13.87 -19.09 -13.78
C ALA A 287 -13.97 -20.45 -13.07
N VAL A 288 -13.61 -20.50 -11.79
CA VAL A 288 -13.61 -21.74 -11.02
C VAL A 288 -15.03 -22.20 -10.66
N LEU A 289 -15.95 -21.28 -10.40
CA LEU A 289 -17.35 -21.59 -10.09
C LEU A 289 -18.18 -21.85 -11.37
N GLY A 290 -17.58 -21.80 -12.55
CA GLY A 290 -18.28 -21.96 -13.84
C GLY A 290 -19.18 -20.78 -14.19
N CYS A 291 -18.92 -19.62 -13.59
CA CYS A 291 -19.67 -18.37 -13.75
C CYS A 291 -19.12 -17.47 -14.88
N ASP A 292 -18.48 -18.07 -15.90
CA ASP A 292 -17.90 -17.33 -17.03
C ASP A 292 -18.98 -16.73 -17.94
N PHE A 293 -18.62 -15.66 -18.64
CA PHE A 293 -19.52 -14.92 -19.51
C PHE A 293 -19.37 -15.37 -20.97
N ASP A 294 -20.40 -15.99 -21.54
CA ASP A 294 -20.56 -16.17 -22.98
C ASP A 294 -21.39 -15.03 -23.59
N GLU A 295 -21.26 -14.79 -24.90
CA GLU A 295 -22.05 -13.79 -25.64
C GLU A 295 -23.59 -14.00 -25.53
N SER A 296 -24.04 -15.18 -25.09
CA SER A 296 -25.45 -15.52 -24.85
C SER A 296 -25.95 -15.36 -23.41
N THR A 297 -25.10 -14.91 -22.47
CA THR A 297 -25.45 -14.83 -21.03
C THR A 297 -26.52 -13.76 -20.79
N THR A 298 -27.62 -14.11 -20.12
CA THR A 298 -28.68 -13.15 -19.80
C THR A 298 -28.31 -12.32 -18.57
N GLU A 299 -28.93 -11.14 -18.41
CA GLU A 299 -28.72 -10.28 -17.22
C GLU A 299 -29.08 -11.00 -15.91
N ALA A 300 -30.07 -11.91 -15.94
CA ALA A 300 -30.42 -12.74 -14.79
C ALA A 300 -29.31 -13.75 -14.42
N ASP A 301 -28.68 -14.36 -15.43
CA ASP A 301 -27.57 -15.29 -15.22
C ASP A 301 -26.33 -14.56 -14.66
N LEU A 302 -26.07 -13.32 -15.12
CA LEU A 302 -25.00 -12.47 -14.57
C LEU A 302 -25.21 -12.19 -13.07
N MET A 303 -26.45 -11.89 -12.68
CA MET A 303 -26.78 -11.59 -11.30
C MET A 303 -26.67 -12.84 -10.41
N GLU A 304 -27.10 -14.00 -10.90
CA GLU A 304 -26.97 -15.24 -10.16
C GLU A 304 -25.51 -15.66 -10.02
N ASN A 305 -24.70 -15.51 -11.08
CA ASN A 305 -23.26 -15.73 -11.04
C ASN A 305 -22.57 -14.85 -9.98
N ASP A 306 -22.91 -13.56 -9.93
CA ASP A 306 -22.36 -12.66 -8.91
C ASP A 306 -22.85 -13.02 -7.50
N ARG A 307 -24.10 -13.48 -7.34
CA ARG A 307 -24.62 -13.99 -6.06
C ARG A 307 -23.77 -15.17 -5.56
N VAL A 308 -23.53 -16.18 -6.40
CA VAL A 308 -22.75 -17.38 -6.04
C VAL A 308 -21.31 -17.01 -5.64
N VAL A 309 -20.67 -16.10 -6.38
CA VAL A 309 -19.32 -15.59 -6.04
C VAL A 309 -19.32 -14.88 -4.68
N LEU A 310 -20.31 -14.03 -4.40
CA LEU A 310 -20.43 -13.31 -3.13
C LEU A 310 -20.70 -14.25 -1.95
N GLU A 311 -21.59 -15.23 -2.11
CA GLU A 311 -21.85 -16.26 -1.10
C GLU A 311 -20.59 -17.08 -0.78
N THR A 312 -19.81 -17.42 -1.81
CA THR A 312 -18.52 -18.11 -1.66
C THR A 312 -17.51 -17.25 -0.90
N LEU A 313 -17.43 -15.95 -1.19
CA LEU A 313 -16.56 -15.04 -0.45
C LEU A 313 -16.99 -14.92 1.02
N VAL A 314 -18.29 -14.84 1.30
CA VAL A 314 -18.80 -14.80 2.68
C VAL A 314 -18.48 -16.12 3.41
N SER A 315 -18.63 -17.28 2.76
CA SER A 315 -18.32 -18.57 3.37
C SER A 315 -16.83 -18.75 3.67
N ILE A 316 -15.95 -18.12 2.90
CA ILE A 316 -14.50 -18.07 3.16
C ILE A 316 -14.19 -17.13 4.33
N PHE A 317 -14.68 -15.88 4.29
CA PHE A 317 -14.24 -14.83 5.21
C PHE A 317 -14.97 -14.79 6.55
N HIS A 318 -16.21 -15.29 6.62
CA HIS A 318 -16.97 -15.28 7.87
C HIS A 318 -16.31 -16.16 8.96
N PRO A 319 -15.90 -17.42 8.70
CA PRO A 319 -15.18 -18.21 9.69
C PRO A 319 -13.83 -17.60 10.07
N MET A 320 -13.13 -16.95 9.14
CA MET A 320 -11.89 -16.22 9.43
C MET A 320 -12.15 -15.06 10.40
N LEU A 321 -13.26 -14.35 10.24
CA LEU A 321 -13.65 -13.27 11.13
C LEU A 321 -14.01 -13.79 12.53
N GLU A 322 -14.77 -14.89 12.62
CA GLU A 322 -15.14 -15.53 13.88
C GLU A 322 -13.92 -16.04 14.65
N ALA A 323 -12.91 -16.57 13.95
CA ALA A 323 -11.65 -17.00 14.55
C ALA A 323 -10.87 -15.82 15.18
N LEU A 324 -11.05 -14.59 14.67
CA LEU A 324 -10.49 -13.37 15.24
C LEU A 324 -11.38 -12.82 16.37
N HIS A 325 -11.64 -13.66 17.38
CA HIS A 325 -12.48 -13.38 18.56
C HIS A 325 -12.19 -12.01 19.20
N GLU A 326 -13.22 -11.35 19.74
CA GLU A 326 -13.10 -10.11 20.52
C GLU A 326 -12.40 -10.43 21.85
N LEU A 327 -11.24 -9.82 22.08
CA LEU A 327 -10.57 -9.88 23.40
C LEU A 327 -11.19 -8.80 24.28
N ASP A 328 -12.48 -8.96 24.60
CA ASP A 328 -13.26 -8.01 25.40
C ASP A 328 -12.76 -7.89 26.86
N ASP A 329 -11.94 -8.85 27.32
CA ASP A 329 -11.45 -8.94 28.70
C ASP A 329 -10.00 -8.47 28.92
N CYS A 330 -9.29 -8.01 27.88
CA CYS A 330 -7.92 -7.50 28.08
C CYS A 330 -7.95 -6.05 28.54
N ASP A 331 -7.44 -5.78 29.76
CA ASP A 331 -7.12 -4.44 30.23
C ASP A 331 -6.01 -3.82 29.36
N ARG A 332 -6.43 -3.23 28.24
CA ARG A 332 -5.58 -2.68 27.19
C ARG A 332 -4.73 -1.52 27.72
N GLU A 333 -5.14 -0.86 28.79
CA GLU A 333 -4.37 0.23 29.40
C GLU A 333 -3.15 -0.34 30.14
N ASN A 334 -3.35 -1.42 30.90
CA ASN A 334 -2.29 -2.05 31.71
C ASN A 334 -1.49 -3.14 30.99
N ALA A 335 -1.89 -3.55 29.78
CA ALA A 335 -1.16 -4.52 28.97
C ALA A 335 0.29 -4.08 28.65
N SER A 336 1.19 -5.06 28.52
CA SER A 336 2.55 -4.84 28.05
C SER A 336 2.57 -4.35 26.59
N TRP A 337 3.67 -3.73 26.18
CA TRP A 337 3.77 -3.10 24.86
C TRP A 337 3.61 -4.11 23.70
N ASP A 338 4.11 -5.34 23.87
CA ASP A 338 4.03 -6.42 22.88
C ASP A 338 2.62 -7.01 22.78
N VAL A 339 1.90 -7.12 23.89
CA VAL A 339 0.48 -7.48 23.91
C VAL A 339 -0.36 -6.39 23.24
N LYS A 340 -0.08 -5.10 23.52
CA LYS A 340 -0.74 -3.98 22.83
C LYS A 340 -0.52 -4.03 21.32
N LEU A 341 0.72 -4.28 20.89
CA LEU A 341 1.06 -4.39 19.47
C LEU A 341 0.39 -5.59 18.79
N ALA A 342 0.30 -6.73 19.50
CA ALA A 342 -0.44 -7.90 19.06
C ALA A 342 -1.95 -7.63 18.90
N LEU A 343 -2.54 -6.92 19.87
CA LEU A 343 -3.94 -6.48 19.80
C LEU A 343 -4.18 -5.54 18.61
N ASP A 344 -3.31 -4.54 18.41
CA ASP A 344 -3.42 -3.61 17.28
C ASP A 344 -3.36 -4.33 15.92
N TYR A 345 -2.49 -5.34 15.79
CA TYR A 345 -2.41 -6.14 14.58
C TYR A 345 -3.65 -7.03 14.37
N LYS A 346 -4.14 -7.65 15.44
CA LYS A 346 -5.37 -8.46 15.39
C LYS A 346 -6.57 -7.60 14.99
N ASP A 347 -6.68 -6.40 15.55
CA ASP A 347 -7.70 -5.42 15.17
C ASP A 347 -7.57 -5.00 13.70
N LEU A 348 -6.36 -4.82 13.19
CA LEU A 348 -6.11 -4.57 11.77
C LEU A 348 -6.64 -5.71 10.89
N GLN A 349 -6.31 -6.96 11.20
CA GLN A 349 -6.81 -8.12 10.43
C GLN A 349 -8.34 -8.23 10.51
N ARG A 350 -8.91 -8.07 11.71
CA ARG A 350 -10.37 -8.08 11.92
C ARG A 350 -11.04 -6.99 11.10
N ARG A 351 -10.46 -5.78 11.06
CA ARG A 351 -10.98 -4.67 10.26
C ARG A 351 -10.95 -5.00 8.78
N ILE A 352 -9.84 -5.54 8.25
CA ILE A 352 -9.73 -5.94 6.85
C ILE A 352 -10.80 -6.97 6.49
N ILE A 353 -10.86 -8.09 7.22
CA ILE A 353 -11.81 -9.18 6.95
C ILE A 353 -13.25 -8.71 7.13
N GLY A 354 -13.54 -7.99 8.22
CA GLY A 354 -14.85 -7.43 8.51
C GLY A 354 -15.33 -6.48 7.42
N SER A 355 -14.45 -5.67 6.84
CA SER A 355 -14.80 -4.80 5.71
C SER A 355 -15.17 -5.55 4.44
N ILE A 356 -14.57 -6.73 4.23
CA ILE A 356 -14.88 -7.62 3.10
C ILE A 356 -16.23 -8.28 3.33
N VAL A 357 -16.43 -8.89 4.50
CA VAL A 357 -17.71 -9.53 4.87
C VAL A 357 -18.85 -8.52 4.77
N THR A 358 -18.67 -7.31 5.31
CA THR A 358 -19.68 -6.24 5.25
C THR A 358 -19.98 -5.84 3.81
N SER A 359 -18.95 -5.70 2.98
CA SER A 359 -19.13 -5.34 1.56
C SER A 359 -19.89 -6.41 0.78
N CYS A 360 -19.53 -7.68 0.96
CA CYS A 360 -20.18 -8.80 0.28
C CYS A 360 -21.62 -9.01 0.75
N THR A 361 -21.88 -8.97 2.06
CA THR A 361 -23.23 -9.09 2.61
C THR A 361 -24.14 -7.94 2.17
N SER A 362 -23.65 -6.70 2.22
CA SER A 362 -24.37 -5.53 1.71
C SER A 362 -24.64 -5.60 0.21
N ALA A 363 -23.80 -6.32 -0.55
CA ALA A 363 -24.04 -6.57 -1.97
C ALA A 363 -25.13 -7.64 -2.15
N LEU A 364 -25.08 -8.73 -1.38
CA LEU A 364 -26.08 -9.81 -1.41
C LEU A 364 -27.50 -9.32 -1.08
N GLU A 365 -27.64 -8.35 -0.18
CA GLU A 365 -28.94 -7.72 0.16
C GLU A 365 -29.60 -6.98 -1.01
N LYS A 366 -28.86 -6.68 -2.08
CA LYS A 366 -29.37 -5.97 -3.27
C LYS A 366 -29.90 -6.90 -4.35
N PHE A 367 -29.78 -8.22 -4.18
CA PHE A 367 -30.24 -9.22 -5.12
C PHE A 367 -31.60 -9.82 -4.78
#